data_AF-A0A9X3S0T8-F1
#
_entry.id   AF-A0A9X3S0T8-F1
#
_cell.length_a   1.000
_cell.length_b   1.000
_cell.length_c   1.000
_cell.angle_alpha   90.00
_cell.angle_beta   90.00
_cell.angle_gamma   90.00
#
_symmetry.space_group_name_H-M   'P 1'
#
loop_
_entity.id
_entity.type
_entity.pdbx_description
1 polymer ?
#
loop_
_entity_poly.entity_id
_entity_poly.type
_entity_poly.pdbx_seq_one_letter_code
_entity_poly.pdbx_strand_id
1 'polypeptide(L)'
;MSHPPVSVHADIPDGLPGRELIVAGLDDLRAGRDTVEAMLVATGAPRLRACGIDVPGVDRPDSGLRMYKLLGERGAPGAYGTYNALRRRLSSFLVSLEQDARRSHR
;
A
#
# COMPACT_ATOMS: atom_id res chain seq x y z
N MET A 1 13.67 26.54 9.07
CA MET A 1 13.28 25.94 7.78
C MET A 1 12.35 24.76 8.07
N SER A 2 11.06 25.03 8.26
CA SER A 2 10.05 23.97 8.38
C SER A 2 9.62 23.58 6.99
N HIS A 3 10.08 22.43 6.51
CA HIS A 3 9.43 21.79 5.36
C HIS A 3 7.99 21.46 5.78
N PRO A 4 6.94 21.89 5.06
CA PRO A 4 5.65 21.25 5.23
C PRO A 4 5.80 19.78 4.81
N PRO A 5 5.18 18.81 5.52
CA PRO A 5 5.01 17.50 4.93
C PRO A 5 4.10 17.71 3.72
N VAL A 6 4.67 17.62 2.52
CA VAL A 6 3.85 17.55 1.30
C VAL A 6 2.99 16.31 1.48
N SER A 7 1.71 16.50 1.77
CA SER A 7 0.71 15.44 1.80
C SER A 7 0.52 14.96 0.36
N VAL A 8 1.48 14.19 -0.14
CA VAL A 8 1.46 13.51 -1.45
C VAL A 8 0.47 12.32 -1.48
N HIS A 9 -0.34 12.14 -0.43
CA HIS A 9 -1.51 11.26 -0.44
C HIS A 9 -2.75 11.90 -1.08
N ALA A 10 -2.64 13.13 -1.57
CA ALA A 10 -3.76 14.01 -1.93
C ALA A 10 -4.72 13.47 -3.00
N ASP A 11 -4.43 12.33 -3.64
CA ASP A 11 -5.27 11.74 -4.68
C ASP A 11 -5.85 10.36 -4.33
N ILE A 12 -5.76 9.90 -3.06
CA ILE A 12 -6.47 8.67 -2.67
C ILE A 12 -7.90 9.01 -2.21
N PRO A 13 -8.95 8.59 -2.95
CA PRO A 13 -10.33 8.89 -2.60
C PRO A 13 -10.68 8.41 -1.19
N ASP A 14 -11.43 9.22 -0.45
CA ASP A 14 -11.94 8.83 0.86
C ASP A 14 -12.95 7.68 0.74
N GLY A 15 -13.06 6.86 1.79
CA GLY A 15 -14.02 5.75 1.87
C GLY A 15 -13.64 4.47 1.12
N LEU A 16 -12.49 4.43 0.43
CA LEU A 16 -12.00 3.19 -0.19
C LEU A 16 -11.61 2.14 0.86
N PRO A 17 -12.00 0.86 0.68
CA PRO A 17 -11.71 -0.19 1.64
C PRO A 17 -10.21 -0.44 1.75
N GLY A 18 -9.65 -0.37 2.97
CA GLY A 18 -8.22 -0.58 3.18
C GLY A 18 -7.32 0.63 2.89
N ARG A 19 -7.91 1.81 2.65
CA ARG A 19 -7.18 3.06 2.44
C ARG A 19 -6.16 3.35 3.54
N GLU A 20 -6.51 3.10 4.79
CA GLU A 20 -5.64 3.35 5.94
C GLU A 20 -4.34 2.54 5.87
N LEU A 21 -4.37 1.32 5.33
CA LEU A 21 -3.16 0.51 5.11
C LEU A 21 -2.29 1.08 3.99
N ILE A 22 -2.92 1.63 2.95
CA ILE A 22 -2.21 2.24 1.82
C ILE A 22 -1.53 3.52 2.24
N VAL A 23 -2.24 4.40 2.95
CA VAL A 23 -1.68 5.64 3.50
C VAL A 23 -0.51 5.35 4.43
N ALA A 24 -0.69 4.45 5.40
CA ALA A 24 0.38 4.07 6.33
C ALA A 24 1.59 3.48 5.58
N GLY A 25 1.36 2.59 4.62
CA GLY A 25 2.45 1.98 3.84
C GLY A 25 3.20 2.97 2.96
N LEU A 26 2.51 3.94 2.37
CA LEU A 26 3.13 5.03 1.62
C LEU A 26 4.00 5.93 2.52
N ASP A 27 3.52 6.25 3.72
CA ASP A 27 4.31 7.00 4.70
C ASP A 27 5.55 6.24 5.16
N ASP A 28 5.42 4.94 5.40
CA ASP A 28 6.54 4.08 5.74
C ASP A 28 7.56 4.00 4.60
N LEU A 29 7.13 3.85 3.35
CA LEU A 29 8.01 3.86 2.18
C LEU A 29 8.77 5.18 2.03
N ARG A 30 8.10 6.32 2.24
CA ARG A 30 8.75 7.65 2.21
C ARG A 30 9.78 7.83 3.30
N ALA A 31 9.50 7.26 4.48
CA ALA A 31 10.44 7.24 5.59
C ALA A 31 11.54 6.16 5.45
N GLY A 32 11.55 5.39 4.36
CA GLY A 32 12.52 4.31 4.15
C GLY A 32 12.37 3.13 5.11
N ARG A 33 11.17 2.93 5.69
CA ARG A 33 10.90 1.86 6.66
C ARG A 33 10.38 0.61 5.97
N ASP A 34 10.94 -0.53 6.35
CA ASP A 34 10.50 -1.86 5.90
C ASP A 34 9.43 -2.41 6.85
N THR A 35 8.19 -1.94 6.71
CA THR A 35 7.02 -2.40 7.48
C THR A 35 6.14 -3.34 6.67
N VAL A 36 5.18 -3.99 7.34
CA VAL A 36 4.19 -4.86 6.67
C VAL A 36 3.35 -4.04 5.68
N GLU A 37 2.92 -2.86 6.08
CA GLU A 37 2.14 -1.91 5.29
C GLU A 37 2.95 -1.39 4.09
N ALA A 38 4.23 -1.04 4.31
CA ALA A 38 5.14 -0.65 3.22
C ALA A 38 5.31 -1.77 2.19
N MET A 39 5.49 -3.01 2.64
CA MET A 39 5.64 -4.16 1.74
C MET A 39 4.34 -4.50 1.01
N LEU A 40 3.19 -4.29 1.67
CA LEU A 40 1.87 -4.43 1.04
C LEU A 40 1.72 -3.41 -0.10
N VAL A 41 2.00 -2.13 0.16
CA VAL A 41 1.93 -1.06 -0.85
C VAL A 41 2.92 -1.31 -2.00
N ALA A 42 4.15 -1.71 -1.69
CA ALA A 42 5.15 -2.05 -2.70
C ALA A 42 4.69 -3.19 -3.62
N THR A 43 3.95 -4.18 -3.08
CA THR A 43 3.37 -5.27 -3.87
C THR A 43 2.29 -4.78 -4.85
N GLY A 44 1.56 -3.73 -4.50
CA GLY A 44 0.55 -3.10 -5.34
C GLY A 44 1.07 -1.98 -6.24
N ALA A 45 2.36 -1.63 -6.16
CA ALA A 45 2.92 -0.42 -6.74
C ALA A 45 2.63 -0.23 -8.24
N PRO A 46 2.74 -1.25 -9.11
CA PRO A 46 2.45 -1.07 -10.54
C PRO A 46 1.02 -0.59 -10.81
N ARG A 47 0.04 -1.14 -10.08
CA ARG A 47 -1.39 -0.79 -10.24
C ARG A 47 -1.71 0.56 -9.61
N LEU A 48 -1.15 0.86 -8.44
CA LEU A 48 -1.29 2.16 -7.78
C LEU A 48 -0.77 3.29 -8.69
N ARG A 49 0.43 3.12 -9.27
CA ARG A 49 1.02 4.09 -10.21
C ARG A 49 0.22 4.23 -11.50
N ALA A 50 -0.35 3.14 -12.03
CA ALA A 50 -1.23 3.19 -13.19
C ALA A 50 -2.50 4.01 -12.92
N CYS A 51 -2.93 4.13 -11.66
CA CYS A 51 -4.04 4.98 -11.22
C CYS A 51 -3.59 6.39 -10.78
N GLY A 52 -2.34 6.79 -11.01
CA GLY A 52 -1.83 8.13 -10.68
C GLY A 52 -1.31 8.30 -9.25
N ILE A 53 -1.30 7.25 -8.42
CA ILE A 53 -0.75 7.31 -7.06
C ILE A 53 0.78 7.20 -7.13
N ASP A 54 1.47 8.21 -6.58
CA ASP A 54 2.92 8.17 -6.42
C ASP A 54 3.32 7.17 -5.31
N VAL A 55 3.96 6.08 -5.73
CA VAL A 55 4.51 5.07 -4.84
C VAL A 55 6.04 5.19 -4.82
N PRO A 56 6.64 5.67 -3.72
CA PRO A 56 8.07 5.89 -3.63
C PRO A 56 8.86 4.57 -3.58
N GLY A 57 10.04 4.60 -4.20
CA GLY A 57 10.98 3.47 -4.26
C GLY A 57 10.95 2.69 -5.57
N VAL A 58 12.06 2.00 -5.86
CA VAL A 58 12.18 1.05 -6.98
C VAL A 58 11.25 -0.14 -6.80
N ASP A 59 10.82 -0.74 -7.91
CA ASP A 59 10.08 -2.00 -7.87
C ASP A 59 10.87 -3.02 -7.05
N ARG A 60 10.25 -3.51 -5.96
CA ARG A 60 10.86 -4.46 -5.03
C ARG A 60 10.33 -5.85 -5.38
N PRO A 61 11.03 -6.65 -6.21
CA PRO A 61 10.53 -7.94 -6.71
C PRO A 61 10.19 -8.96 -5.61
N ASP A 62 10.64 -8.75 -4.37
CA ASP A 62 10.38 -9.63 -3.22
C ASP A 62 9.50 -9.02 -2.13
N SER A 63 8.76 -7.93 -2.40
CA SER A 63 7.94 -7.26 -1.39
C SER A 63 6.95 -8.21 -0.69
N GLY A 64 6.31 -9.13 -1.43
CA GLY A 64 5.40 -10.12 -0.86
C GLY A 64 6.10 -11.11 0.09
N LEU A 65 7.28 -11.60 -0.28
CA LEU A 65 8.08 -12.50 0.57
C LEU A 65 8.61 -11.77 1.81
N ARG A 66 9.06 -10.52 1.67
CA ARG A 66 9.47 -9.68 2.80
C ARG A 66 8.32 -9.43 3.76
N MET A 67 7.12 -9.12 3.24
CA MET A 67 5.91 -8.97 4.06
C MET A 67 5.63 -10.23 4.88
N TYR A 68 5.73 -11.41 4.25
CA TYR A 68 5.52 -12.69 4.93
C TYR A 68 6.54 -12.92 6.05
N LYS A 69 7.82 -12.62 5.82
CA LYS A 69 8.88 -12.71 6.84
C LYS A 69 8.61 -11.79 8.03
N LEU A 70 8.27 -10.53 7.77
CA LEU A 70 7.94 -9.55 8.82
C LEU A 70 6.75 -10.00 9.68
N LEU A 71 5.74 -10.64 9.08
CA LEU A 71 4.61 -11.21 9.81
C LEU A 71 5.02 -12.40 10.70
N GLY A 72 5.97 -13.22 10.24
CA GLY A 72 6.53 -14.33 11.01
C GLY A 72 7.41 -13.88 12.18
N GLU A 73 8.24 -12.85 11.96
CA GLU A 73 9.10 -12.26 13.00
C GLU A 73 8.31 -11.58 14.12
N ARG A 74 7.12 -11.05 13.82
CA ARG A 74 6.19 -10.52 14.83
C ARG A 74 5.50 -11.59 15.68
N GLY A 75 5.79 -12.87 15.46
CA GLY A 75 5.27 -13.98 16.27
C GLY A 75 3.76 -14.16 16.16
N ALA A 76 3.12 -13.64 15.10
CA ALA A 76 1.67 -13.73 14.94
C ALA A 76 1.26 -15.19 14.66
N PRO A 77 0.47 -15.85 15.55
CA PRO A 77 -0.14 -17.13 15.21
C PRO A 77 -0.98 -16.93 13.94
N GLY A 78 -0.68 -17.69 12.89
CA GLY A 78 -1.39 -17.56 11.61
C GLY A 78 -0.86 -16.48 10.67
N ALA A 79 0.46 -16.24 10.63
CA ALA A 79 1.10 -15.34 9.65
C ALA A 79 0.61 -15.54 8.20
N TYR A 80 0.35 -16.78 7.78
CA TYR A 80 -0.24 -17.08 6.47
C TYR A 80 -1.68 -16.56 6.31
N GLY A 81 -2.50 -16.67 7.35
CA GLY A 81 -3.87 -16.13 7.39
C GLY A 81 -3.87 -14.61 7.32
N THR A 82 -3.06 -13.95 8.15
CA THR A 82 -2.89 -12.49 8.15
C THR A 82 -2.35 -11.99 6.80
N TYR A 83 -1.34 -12.67 6.25
CA TYR A 83 -0.81 -12.37 4.91
C TYR A 83 -1.90 -12.39 3.83
N ASN A 84 -2.70 -13.46 3.79
CA ASN A 84 -3.77 -13.58 2.81
C ASN A 84 -4.89 -12.56 3.03
N ALA A 85 -5.22 -12.24 4.28
CA ALA A 85 -6.20 -11.20 4.60
C ALA A 85 -5.74 -9.83 4.09
N LEU A 86 -4.46 -9.46 4.33
CA LEU A 86 -3.87 -8.22 3.84
C LEU A 86 -3.85 -8.16 2.30
N ARG A 87 -3.46 -9.26 1.63
CA ARG A 87 -3.49 -9.32 0.16
C ARG A 87 -4.89 -9.16 -0.42
N ARG A 88 -5.90 -9.76 0.20
CA ARG A 88 -7.31 -9.60 -0.22
C ARG A 88 -7.77 -8.15 -0.05
N ARG A 89 -7.40 -7.51 1.06
CA ARG A 89 -7.72 -6.11 1.32
C ARG A 89 -7.05 -5.16 0.32
N LEU A 90 -5.77 -5.39 -0.01
CA LEU A 90 -5.08 -4.66 -1.08
C LEU A 90 -5.77 -4.86 -2.44
N SER A 91 -6.12 -6.10 -2.80
CA SER A 91 -6.84 -6.36 -4.05
C SER A 91 -8.19 -5.64 -4.11
N SER A 92 -8.94 -5.64 -3.00
CA SER A 92 -10.20 -4.89 -2.91
C SER A 92 -10.00 -3.40 -3.09
N PHE A 93 -9.00 -2.82 -2.41
CA PHE A 93 -8.65 -1.40 -2.56
C PHE A 93 -8.34 -1.06 -4.02
N LEU A 94 -7.46 -1.83 -4.67
CA LEU A 94 -7.04 -1.58 -6.05
C LEU A 94 -8.20 -1.65 -7.03
N VAL A 95 -9.11 -2.62 -6.86
CA VAL A 95 -10.31 -2.70 -7.67
C VAL A 95 -11.18 -1.46 -7.47
N SER A 96 -11.43 -1.05 -6.22
CA SER A 96 -12.24 0.14 -5.95
C SER A 96 -11.61 1.42 -6.50
N LEU A 97 -10.28 1.57 -6.37
CA LEU A 97 -9.53 2.69 -6.94
C LEU A 97 -9.62 2.73 -8.47
N GLU A 98 -9.45 1.59 -9.14
CA GLU A 98 -9.57 1.50 -10.61
C GLU A 98 -10.98 1.87 -11.09
N GLN A 99 -12.03 1.49 -10.34
CA GLN A 99 -13.40 1.88 -10.66
C GLN A 99 -13.64 3.37 -10.45
N ASP A 100 -13.09 3.94 -9.38
CA ASP A 100 -13.18 5.38 -9.11
C ASP A 100 -12.46 6.19 -10.19
N ALA A 101 -11.22 5.82 -10.53
CA ALA A 101 -10.45 6.46 -11.60
C ALA A 101 -11.18 6.44 -12.96
N ARG A 102 -11.89 5.34 -13.28
CA ARG A 102 -12.72 5.24 -14.49
C ARG A 102 -13.94 6.14 -14.45
N ARG A 103 -14.56 6.33 -13.27
CA ARG A 103 -15.71 7.22 -13.09
C ARG A 103 -15.31 8.69 -13.25
N SER A 104 -14.16 9.07 -12.71
CA SER A 104 -13.64 10.44 -12.75
C SER A 104 -13.20 10.90 -14.14
N HIS A 105 -12.97 9.97 -15.08
CA HIS A 105 -12.64 10.25 -16.48
C HIS A 105 -13.87 10.29 -17.43
N ARG A 106 -15.09 10.21 -16.90
CA ARG A 106 -16.34 10.16 -17.68
C ARG A 106 -17.12 11.46 -17.59
#